data_AF-A0A7G7MN87-F1
#
_entry.id   AF-A0A7G7MN87-F1
#
_cell.length_a   1.000
_cell.length_b   1.000
_cell.length_c   1.000
_cell.angle_alpha   90.00
_cell.angle_beta   90.00
_cell.angle_gamma   90.00
#
_symmetry.space_group_name_H-M   'P 1'
#
loop_
_entity.id
_entity.type
_entity.pdbx_description
1 polymer ?
#
loop_
_entity_poly.entity_id
_entity_poly.type
_entity_poly.pdbx_seq_one_letter_code
_entity_poly.pdbx_strand_id
1 'polypeptide(L)'
;MSDGAPRRPGGRIAPSAPYTGASPSSADPGDLTAALRRGQEAEEAGREGLALRCYEQGAAVYATAAAPAEVARPQVALCLLRSAALMDRSGTYRAAGQRYLEAADVLEMLGRDAGRRGASTVAAVARAEAEQARASAESAIGRATEAGRRTDGLLRADAAQRSAHFDAFARLLGRI
;
A
#
# COMPACT_ATOMS: atom_id res chain seq x y z
N MET A 1 -2.12 -20.85 6.93
CA MET A 1 -3.42 -20.42 7.47
C MET A 1 -3.84 -19.20 6.68
N SER A 2 -4.83 -19.39 5.80
CA SER A 2 -5.33 -18.39 4.87
C SER A 2 -6.21 -17.40 5.62
N ASP A 3 -5.75 -16.16 5.79
CA ASP A 3 -6.62 -15.07 6.21
C ASP A 3 -7.15 -14.38 4.95
N GLY A 4 -8.14 -15.04 4.34
CA GLY A 4 -8.92 -14.48 3.24
C GLY A 4 -9.87 -13.45 3.81
N ALA A 5 -9.50 -12.17 3.73
CA ALA A 5 -10.41 -11.10 4.10
C ALA A 5 -11.73 -11.25 3.31
N PRO A 6 -12.91 -11.23 3.97
CA PRO A 6 -14.18 -11.46 3.31
C PRO A 6 -14.49 -10.29 2.37
N ARG A 7 -14.48 -10.56 1.06
CA ARG A 7 -15.06 -9.64 0.07
C ARG A 7 -16.57 -9.59 0.30
N ARG A 8 -17.08 -8.46 0.82
CA ARG A 8 -18.51 -8.17 0.80
C ARG A 8 -18.96 -7.98 -0.66
N PRO A 9 -20.14 -8.51 -1.05
CA PRO A 9 -20.68 -8.28 -2.39
C PRO A 9 -20.95 -6.78 -2.56
N GLY A 10 -20.16 -6.13 -3.43
CA GLY A 10 -20.20 -4.67 -3.65
C GLY A 10 -19.46 -3.82 -2.61
N GLY A 11 -18.69 -4.42 -1.69
CA GLY A 11 -18.03 -3.71 -0.59
C GLY A 11 -16.61 -3.25 -0.93
N ARG A 12 -16.34 -1.97 -0.65
CA ARG A 12 -15.02 -1.31 -0.70
C ARG A 12 -13.97 -2.15 0.05
N ILE A 13 -12.72 -2.17 -0.42
CA ILE A 13 -11.62 -2.83 0.32
C ILE A 13 -11.44 -2.09 1.65
N ALA A 14 -11.46 -2.82 2.76
CA ALA A 14 -11.24 -2.24 4.08
C ALA A 14 -9.85 -1.58 4.14
N PRO A 15 -9.73 -0.34 4.65
CA PRO A 15 -8.45 0.34 4.73
C PRO A 15 -7.46 -0.47 5.58
N SER A 16 -6.24 -0.61 5.06
CA SER A 16 -5.30 -1.65 5.49
C SER A 16 -4.42 -1.31 6.71
N ALA A 17 -4.29 -0.04 7.08
CA ALA A 17 -3.47 0.45 8.19
C ALA A 17 -3.69 1.96 8.44
N PRO A 18 -3.31 2.53 9.60
CA PRO A 18 -3.33 3.98 9.78
C PRO A 18 -2.36 4.65 8.78
N TYR A 19 -2.87 5.63 8.03
CA TYR A 19 -2.06 6.58 7.29
C TYR A 19 -1.13 7.26 8.31
N THR A 20 0.17 7.15 8.12
CA THR A 20 1.24 7.41 9.10
C THR A 20 1.16 8.79 9.76
N GLY A 21 0.33 8.92 10.79
CA GLY A 21 0.09 10.19 11.49
C GLY A 21 -0.45 11.31 10.60
N ALA A 22 -0.90 10.98 9.38
CA ALA A 22 -1.45 11.96 8.46
C ALA A 22 -2.88 12.28 8.88
N SER A 23 -3.13 13.50 9.35
CA SER A 23 -4.50 13.99 9.45
C SER A 23 -5.13 13.89 8.06
N PRO A 24 -6.33 13.29 7.94
CA PRO A 24 -7.00 13.21 6.67
C PRO A 24 -7.13 14.62 6.10
N SER A 25 -6.71 14.78 4.85
CA SER A 25 -7.18 15.91 4.06
C SER A 25 -8.69 15.91 4.12
N SER A 26 -9.31 17.10 4.12
CA SER A 26 -10.76 17.12 3.92
C SER A 26 -11.06 16.42 2.59
N ALA A 27 -12.26 15.84 2.49
CA ALA A 27 -12.79 15.40 1.22
C ALA A 27 -13.17 16.60 0.33
N ASP A 28 -12.56 17.77 0.48
CA ASP A 28 -12.65 18.87 -0.49
C ASP A 28 -11.68 18.57 -1.66
N PRO A 29 -12.15 18.63 -2.92
CA PRO A 29 -11.26 18.58 -4.09
C PRO A 29 -10.08 19.56 -4.03
N GLY A 30 -10.24 20.73 -3.42
CA GLY A 30 -9.17 21.72 -3.26
C GLY A 30 -8.01 21.19 -2.42
N ASP A 31 -8.31 20.62 -1.26
CA ASP A 31 -7.30 20.08 -0.34
C ASP A 31 -6.59 18.85 -0.92
N LEU A 32 -7.33 17.98 -1.62
CA LEU A 32 -6.75 16.83 -2.32
C LEU A 32 -5.77 17.25 -3.43
N THR A 33 -6.13 18.29 -4.20
CA THR A 33 -5.26 18.82 -5.25
C THR A 33 -4.01 19.46 -4.65
N ALA A 34 -4.15 20.19 -3.53
CA ALA A 34 -3.03 20.77 -2.81
C ALA A 34 -2.12 19.70 -2.19
N ALA A 35 -2.67 18.60 -1.68
CA ALA A 35 -1.90 17.46 -1.18
C ALA A 35 -1.10 16.78 -2.30
N LEU A 36 -1.73 16.52 -3.46
CA LEU A 36 -1.07 15.93 -4.62
C LEU A 36 0.08 16.81 -5.13
N ARG A 37 -0.17 18.12 -5.29
CA ARG A 37 0.85 19.08 -5.75
C ARG A 37 2.05 19.15 -4.80
N ARG A 38 1.81 19.28 -3.49
CA ARG A 38 2.90 19.29 -2.49
C ARG A 38 3.69 17.99 -2.49
N GLY A 39 3.03 16.85 -2.73
CA GLY A 39 3.69 15.57 -2.89
C GLY A 39 4.64 15.54 -4.09
N GLN A 40 4.18 16.04 -5.24
CA GLN A 40 4.98 16.14 -6.47
C GLN A 40 6.19 17.06 -6.30
N GLU A 41 5.97 18.26 -5.77
CA GLU A 41 7.05 19.22 -5.46
C GLU A 41 8.08 18.64 -4.48
N ALA A 42 7.64 17.78 -3.55
CA ALA A 42 8.53 17.08 -2.63
C ALA A 42 9.31 15.95 -3.33
N GLU A 43 8.71 15.16 -4.23
CA GLU A 43 9.42 14.16 -5.04
C GLU A 43 10.48 14.81 -5.94
N GLU A 44 10.13 15.89 -6.63
CA GLU A 44 11.05 16.65 -7.50
C GLU A 44 12.24 17.21 -6.72
N ALA A 45 12.02 17.61 -5.47
CA ALA A 45 13.08 18.06 -4.55
C ALA A 45 13.85 16.91 -3.88
N GLY A 46 13.60 15.64 -4.23
CA GLY A 46 14.22 14.46 -3.62
C GLY A 46 13.82 14.21 -2.15
N ARG A 47 12.77 14.87 -1.66
CA ARG A 47 12.28 14.77 -0.28
C ARG A 47 11.22 13.67 -0.15
N GLU A 48 11.63 12.42 -0.39
CA GLU A 48 10.70 11.27 -0.46
C GLU A 48 9.81 11.10 0.78
N GLY A 49 10.36 11.29 1.99
CA GLY A 49 9.57 11.19 3.22
C GLY A 49 8.50 12.27 3.35
N LEU A 50 8.75 13.48 2.84
CA LEU A 50 7.74 14.54 2.78
C LEU A 50 6.69 14.22 1.71
N ALA A 51 7.12 13.76 0.54
CA ALA A 51 6.23 13.36 -0.54
C ALA A 51 5.25 12.28 -0.08
N LEU A 52 5.77 11.22 0.57
CA LEU A 52 4.96 10.14 1.12
C LEU A 52 3.87 10.69 2.05
N ARG A 53 4.23 11.56 3.01
CA ARG A 53 3.26 12.18 3.93
C ARG A 53 2.19 12.98 3.20
N CYS A 54 2.56 13.77 2.19
CA CYS A 54 1.59 14.54 1.41
C CYS A 54 0.60 13.63 0.66
N TYR A 55 1.08 12.55 0.04
CA TYR A 55 0.19 11.59 -0.61
C TYR A 55 -0.66 10.82 0.40
N GLU A 56 -0.11 10.45 1.56
CA GLU A 56 -0.87 9.79 2.62
C GLU A 56 -2.01 10.67 3.15
N GLN A 57 -1.82 11.99 3.25
CA GLN A 57 -2.90 12.92 3.62
C GLN A 57 -4.08 12.88 2.65
N GLY A 58 -3.79 12.85 1.34
CA GLY A 58 -4.84 12.73 0.32
C GLY A 58 -5.45 11.33 0.25
N ALA A 59 -4.64 10.30 0.47
CA ALA A 59 -5.07 8.92 0.49
C ALA A 59 -5.94 8.60 1.71
N ALA A 60 -5.74 9.28 2.85
CA ALA A 60 -6.50 9.07 4.07
C ALA A 60 -8.02 9.28 3.91
N VAL A 61 -8.45 10.06 2.91
CA VAL A 61 -9.86 10.17 2.52
C VAL A 61 -10.48 8.80 2.21
N TYR A 62 -9.70 7.87 1.66
CA TYR A 62 -10.15 6.51 1.38
C TYR A 62 -10.66 5.79 2.64
N ALA A 63 -9.99 6.00 3.78
CA ALA A 63 -10.37 5.38 5.05
C ALA A 63 -11.45 6.14 5.81
N THR A 64 -11.51 7.46 5.68
CA THR A 64 -12.44 8.29 6.47
C THR A 64 -13.77 8.56 5.77
N ALA A 65 -13.84 8.37 4.45
CA ALA A 65 -15.05 8.65 3.68
C ALA A 65 -16.20 7.71 4.03
N ALA A 66 -17.32 8.31 4.42
CA ALA A 66 -18.55 7.60 4.78
C ALA A 66 -19.27 7.03 3.54
N ALA A 67 -19.10 7.66 2.37
CA ALA A 67 -19.78 7.29 1.15
C ALA A 67 -18.81 6.92 0.01
N PRO A 68 -19.12 5.90 -0.83
CA PRO A 68 -18.32 5.54 -2.03
C PRO A 68 -18.04 6.72 -2.97
N ALA A 69 -18.98 7.65 -3.09
CA ALA A 69 -18.85 8.83 -3.93
C ALA A 69 -17.76 9.82 -3.46
N GLU A 70 -17.47 9.87 -2.15
CA GLU A 70 -16.43 10.75 -1.60
C GLU A 70 -15.03 10.25 -1.94
N VAL A 71 -14.87 8.93 -2.09
CA VAL A 71 -13.60 8.27 -2.43
C VAL A 71 -13.37 8.16 -3.93
N ALA A 72 -14.45 8.04 -4.72
CA ALA A 72 -14.40 7.89 -6.17
C ALA A 72 -13.96 9.19 -6.87
N ARG A 73 -12.71 9.58 -6.62
CA ARG A 73 -12.07 10.79 -7.13
C ARG A 73 -10.70 10.45 -7.68
N PRO A 74 -10.34 10.97 -8.87
CA PRO A 74 -9.04 10.69 -9.47
C PRO A 74 -7.87 11.05 -8.57
N GLN A 75 -7.98 12.14 -7.80
CA GLN A 75 -6.92 12.61 -6.90
C GLN A 75 -6.62 11.59 -5.78
N VAL A 76 -7.65 10.92 -5.26
CA VAL A 76 -7.48 9.89 -4.21
C VAL A 76 -6.73 8.69 -4.79
N ALA A 77 -7.13 8.22 -5.99
CA ALA A 77 -6.43 7.15 -6.68
C ALA A 77 -4.95 7.50 -6.95
N LEU A 78 -4.68 8.73 -7.43
CA LEU A 78 -3.32 9.19 -7.68
C LEU A 78 -2.47 9.25 -6.41
N CYS A 79 -3.01 9.78 -5.31
CA CYS A 79 -2.33 9.79 -4.01
C CYS A 79 -2.02 8.36 -3.53
N LEU A 80 -2.98 7.44 -3.65
CA LEU A 80 -2.77 6.02 -3.31
C LEU A 80 -1.66 5.39 -4.15
N LEU A 81 -1.69 5.54 -5.47
CA LEU A 81 -0.66 5.01 -6.38
C LEU A 81 0.73 5.58 -6.10
N ARG A 82 0.83 6.89 -5.86
CA ARG A 82 2.10 7.56 -5.57
C ARG A 82 2.68 7.13 -4.22
N SER A 83 1.83 7.03 -3.20
CA SER A 83 2.24 6.51 -1.89
C SER A 83 2.72 5.05 -1.99
N ALA A 84 2.00 4.21 -2.74
CA ALA A 84 2.37 2.82 -2.97
C ALA A 84 3.73 2.71 -3.65
N ALA A 85 3.98 3.48 -4.71
CA ALA A 85 5.24 3.49 -5.43
C ALA A 85 6.42 3.92 -4.54
N LEU A 86 6.23 4.93 -3.69
CA LEU A 86 7.27 5.35 -2.73
C LEU A 86 7.56 4.27 -1.67
N MET A 87 6.52 3.64 -1.13
CA MET A 87 6.68 2.52 -0.19
C MET A 87 7.38 1.33 -0.85
N ASP A 88 7.09 1.10 -2.13
CA ASP A 88 7.68 0.03 -2.89
C ASP A 88 9.18 0.25 -3.12
N ARG A 89 9.57 1.47 -3.49
CA ARG A 89 10.99 1.87 -3.61
C ARG A 89 11.74 1.79 -2.28
N SER A 90 11.08 2.12 -1.16
CA SER A 90 11.70 2.07 0.17
C SER A 90 11.74 0.67 0.79
N GLY A 91 11.25 -0.36 0.09
CA GLY A 91 11.25 -1.74 0.59
C GLY A 91 10.11 -2.09 1.53
N THR A 92 9.17 -1.16 1.76
CA THR A 92 7.97 -1.37 2.58
C THR A 92 6.89 -2.10 1.77
N TYR A 93 7.25 -3.24 1.20
CA TYR A 93 6.49 -3.93 0.16
C TYR A 93 5.07 -4.32 0.57
N ARG A 94 4.85 -4.71 1.83
CA ARG A 94 3.53 -5.09 2.32
C ARG A 94 2.56 -3.91 2.30
N ALA A 95 3.01 -2.73 2.75
CA ALA A 95 2.18 -1.52 2.76
C ALA A 95 1.96 -1.02 1.33
N ALA A 96 2.99 -1.09 0.48
CA ALA A 96 2.87 -0.77 -0.95
C ALA A 96 1.79 -1.60 -1.63
N GLY A 97 1.82 -2.92 -1.44
CA GLY A 97 0.82 -3.83 -2.01
C GLY A 97 -0.61 -3.49 -1.60
N GLN A 98 -0.82 -3.15 -0.34
CA GLN A 98 -2.15 -2.73 0.13
C GLN A 98 -2.59 -1.41 -0.52
N ARG A 99 -1.70 -0.43 -0.64
CA ARG A 99 -2.02 0.85 -1.28
C ARG A 99 -2.33 0.73 -2.76
N TYR A 100 -1.66 -0.18 -3.46
CA TYR A 100 -2.02 -0.53 -4.83
C TYR A 100 -3.42 -1.17 -4.92
N LEU A 101 -3.80 -2.03 -3.98
CA LEU A 101 -5.16 -2.60 -3.95
C LEU A 101 -6.23 -1.55 -3.66
N GLU A 102 -5.98 -0.65 -2.70
CA GLU A 102 -6.88 0.48 -2.41
C GLU A 102 -7.02 1.38 -3.65
N ALA A 103 -5.93 1.70 -4.35
CA ALA A 103 -5.98 2.47 -5.60
C ALA A 103 -6.82 1.78 -6.68
N ALA A 104 -6.65 0.46 -6.86
CA ALA A 104 -7.43 -0.32 -7.82
C ALA A 104 -8.93 -0.25 -7.53
N ASP A 105 -9.34 -0.31 -6.26
CA ASP A 105 -10.75 -0.19 -5.87
C ASP A 105 -11.32 1.19 -6.23
N VAL A 106 -10.57 2.27 -5.99
CA VAL A 106 -10.97 3.62 -6.40
C VAL A 106 -11.14 3.73 -7.91
N LEU A 107 -10.19 3.18 -8.67
CA LEU A 107 -10.22 3.20 -10.13
C LEU A 107 -11.40 2.38 -10.69
N GLU A 108 -11.75 1.24 -10.08
CA GLU A 108 -12.95 0.50 -10.46
C GLU A 108 -14.25 1.25 -10.15
N MET A 109 -14.31 1.96 -9.03
CA MET A 109 -15.44 2.84 -8.72
C MET A 109 -15.59 3.95 -9.77
N LEU A 110 -14.48 4.61 -10.12
CA LEU A 110 -14.43 5.64 -11.17
C LEU A 110 -14.85 5.09 -12.54
N GLY A 111 -14.34 3.92 -12.93
CA GLY A 111 -14.66 3.29 -14.20
C GLY A 111 -16.14 2.90 -14.32
N ARG A 112 -16.72 2.34 -13.26
CA ARG A 112 -18.16 2.04 -13.20
C ARG A 112 -19.01 3.30 -13.34
N ASP A 113 -18.60 4.38 -12.67
CA ASP A 113 -19.33 5.65 -12.73
C ASP A 113 -19.25 6.33 -14.09
N ALA A 114 -18.06 6.35 -14.71
CA ALA A 114 -17.87 6.81 -16.07
C ALA A 114 -18.71 6.00 -17.07
N GLY A 115 -18.75 4.67 -16.90
CA GLY A 115 -19.56 3.78 -17.73
C GLY A 115 -21.05 4.10 -17.65
N ARG A 116 -21.58 4.32 -16.44
CA ARG A 116 -22.99 4.74 -16.25
C ARG A 116 -23.30 6.08 -16.92
N ARG A 117 -22.31 6.97 -17.01
CA ARG A 117 -22.42 8.29 -17.68
C ARG A 117 -22.18 8.24 -19.19
N GLY A 118 -21.96 7.06 -19.77
CA GLY A 118 -21.70 6.89 -21.20
C GLY A 118 -20.27 7.28 -21.62
N ALA A 119 -19.37 7.56 -20.68
CA ALA A 119 -17.97 7.91 -20.96
C ALA A 119 -17.12 6.63 -21.12
N SER A 120 -17.37 5.87 -22.19
CA SER A 120 -16.77 4.55 -22.45
C SER A 120 -15.24 4.57 -22.44
N THR A 121 -14.61 5.58 -23.05
CA THR A 121 -13.15 5.73 -23.05
C THR A 121 -12.58 5.90 -21.65
N VAL A 122 -13.22 6.74 -20.83
CA VAL A 122 -12.78 6.98 -19.44
C VAL A 122 -12.96 5.72 -18.60
N ALA A 123 -14.07 4.99 -18.81
CA ALA A 123 -14.31 3.71 -18.14
C ALA A 123 -13.24 2.66 -18.50
N ALA A 124 -12.84 2.58 -19.77
CA ALA A 124 -11.81 1.67 -20.24
C ALA A 124 -10.43 2.01 -19.64
N VAL A 125 -10.06 3.30 -19.63
CA VAL A 125 -8.79 3.76 -19.02
C VAL A 125 -8.76 3.43 -17.53
N ALA A 126 -9.82 3.76 -16.79
CA ALA A 126 -9.89 3.48 -15.35
C ALA A 126 -9.78 1.97 -15.05
N ARG A 127 -10.34 1.11 -15.90
CA ARG A 127 -10.21 -0.35 -15.78
C ARG A 127 -8.78 -0.83 -16.04
N ALA A 128 -8.14 -0.34 -17.09
CA ALA A 128 -6.76 -0.69 -17.40
C ALA A 128 -5.80 -0.28 -16.26
N GLU A 129 -5.98 0.93 -15.73
CA GLU A 129 -5.23 1.42 -14.57
C GLU A 129 -5.48 0.56 -13.31
N ALA A 130 -6.72 0.12 -13.08
CA ALA A 130 -7.04 -0.77 -11.96
C ALA A 130 -6.37 -2.15 -12.10
N GLU A 131 -6.31 -2.70 -13.31
CA GLU A 131 -5.60 -3.95 -13.60
C GLU A 131 -4.10 -3.80 -13.38
N GLN A 132 -3.50 -2.69 -13.85
CA GLN A 132 -2.09 -2.39 -13.62
C GLN A 132 -1.77 -2.20 -12.12
N ALA A 133 -2.65 -1.55 -11.38
CA ALA A 133 -2.52 -1.39 -9.94
C ALA A 133 -2.55 -2.76 -9.23
N ARG A 134 -3.44 -3.68 -9.62
CA ARG A 134 -3.48 -5.05 -9.08
C ARG A 134 -2.19 -5.84 -9.38
N ALA A 135 -1.70 -5.79 -10.60
CA ALA A 135 -0.43 -6.44 -10.96
C ALA A 135 0.74 -5.89 -10.12
N SER A 136 0.75 -4.58 -9.88
CA SER A 136 1.74 -3.93 -9.01
C SER A 136 1.60 -4.39 -7.55
N ALA A 137 0.37 -4.56 -7.07
CA ALA A 137 0.11 -5.10 -5.74
C ALA A 137 0.63 -6.54 -5.58
N GLU A 138 0.37 -7.40 -6.55
CA GLU A 138 0.84 -8.80 -6.55
C GLU A 138 2.36 -8.87 -6.52
N SER A 139 3.03 -8.05 -7.34
CA SER A 139 4.49 -7.93 -7.34
C SER A 139 5.04 -7.48 -5.99
N ALA A 140 4.45 -6.45 -5.38
CA ALA A 140 4.87 -5.96 -4.06
C ALA A 140 4.64 -7.02 -2.97
N ILE A 141 3.48 -7.68 -2.95
CA ILE A 141 3.19 -8.76 -1.98
C ILE A 141 4.17 -9.92 -2.16
N GLY A 142 4.48 -10.32 -3.40
CA GLY A 142 5.47 -11.35 -3.68
C GLY A 142 6.85 -11.02 -3.10
N ARG A 143 7.32 -9.78 -3.28
CA ARG A 143 8.56 -9.29 -2.67
C ARG A 143 8.50 -9.26 -1.15
N ALA A 144 7.38 -8.87 -0.56
CA ALA A 144 7.18 -8.93 0.89
C ALA A 144 7.33 -10.36 1.43
N THR A 145 6.71 -11.34 0.76
CA THR A 145 6.80 -12.76 1.12
C THR A 145 8.23 -13.29 0.98
N GLU A 146 8.93 -12.93 -0.09
CA GLU A 146 10.32 -13.33 -0.27
C GLU A 146 11.24 -12.72 0.80
N ALA A 147 11.10 -11.43 1.09
CA ALA A 147 11.86 -10.76 2.14
C ALA A 147 11.63 -11.43 3.50
N GLY A 148 10.37 -11.77 3.84
CA GLY A 148 10.04 -12.52 5.06
C GLY A 148 10.74 -13.89 5.11
N ARG A 149 10.70 -14.66 4.02
CA ARG A 149 11.37 -15.96 3.93
C ARG A 149 12.89 -15.85 4.15
N ARG A 150 13.53 -14.82 3.59
CA ARG A 150 14.97 -14.59 3.78
C ARG A 150 15.29 -14.28 5.24
N THR A 151 14.53 -13.38 5.87
CA THR A 151 14.70 -13.04 7.29
C THR A 151 14.52 -14.25 8.19
N ASP A 152 13.47 -15.06 7.97
CA ASP A 152 13.25 -16.29 8.73
C ASP A 152 14.41 -17.28 8.56
N GLY A 153 14.96 -17.39 7.35
CA GLY A 153 16.15 -18.21 7.08
C GLY A 153 17.36 -17.76 7.88
N LEU A 154 17.62 -16.45 7.92
CA LEU A 154 18.73 -15.86 8.69
C LEU A 154 18.56 -16.08 10.19
N LEU A 155 17.35 -15.90 10.73
CA LEU A 155 17.06 -16.13 12.14
C LEU A 155 17.25 -17.60 12.53
N ARG A 156 16.84 -18.54 11.68
CA ARG A 156 17.09 -19.97 11.90
C ARG A 156 18.59 -20.30 11.89
N ALA A 157 19.35 -19.70 10.97
CA ALA A 157 20.79 -19.90 10.90
C ALA A 157 21.52 -19.35 12.14
N ASP A 158 21.17 -18.15 12.59
CA ASP A 158 21.72 -17.55 13.82
C ASP A 158 21.36 -18.38 15.06
N ALA A 159 20.11 -18.85 15.16
CA ALA A 159 19.68 -19.73 16.25
C ALA A 159 20.48 -21.05 16.28
N ALA A 160 20.70 -21.68 15.12
CA ALA A 160 21.50 -22.90 15.01
C ALA A 160 22.96 -22.66 15.42
N GLN A 161 23.55 -21.54 15.00
CA GLN A 161 24.92 -21.17 15.38
C GLN A 161 25.05 -20.96 16.89
N ARG A 162 24.10 -20.26 17.52
CA ARG A 162 24.10 -20.07 18.97
C ARG A 162 23.95 -21.38 19.73
N SER A 163 23.07 -22.28 19.26
CA SER A 163 22.92 -23.63 19.84
C SER A 163 24.25 -24.39 19.80
N ALA A 164 24.93 -24.39 18.66
CA ALA A 164 26.22 -25.07 18.52
C ALA A 164 27.30 -24.49 19.44
N HIS A 165 27.32 -23.17 19.64
CA HIS A 165 28.23 -22.52 20.60
C HIS A 165 27.92 -22.95 22.05
N PHE A 166 26.64 -23.04 22.43
CA PHE A 166 26.25 -23.54 23.75
C PHE A 166 26.65 -25.00 23.96
N ASP A 167 26.46 -25.87 22.97
CA ASP A 167 26.85 -27.28 23.04
C ASP A 167 28.38 -27.44 23.14
N ALA A 168 29.15 -26.61 22.44
CA ALA A 168 30.60 -26.59 22.55
C ALA A 168 31.05 -26.13 23.94
N PHE A 169 30.41 -25.09 24.48
CA PHE A 169 30.70 -24.57 25.81
C PHE A 169 30.33 -25.57 26.92
N ALA A 170 29.19 -26.25 26.81
CA ALA A 170 28.77 -27.27 27.77
C ALA A 170 29.75 -28.45 27.84
N ARG A 171 30.29 -28.88 26.68
CA ARG A 171 31.36 -29.87 26.59
C ARG A 171 32.65 -29.41 27.27
N LEU A 172 33.04 -28.15 27.11
CA LEU A 172 34.23 -27.59 27.78
C LEU A 172 34.09 -27.55 29.31
N LEU A 173 32.88 -27.34 29.83
CA LEU A 173 32.61 -27.35 31.27
C LEU A 173 32.52 -28.76 31.88
N GLY A 174 32.69 -29.82 31.08
CA GLY A 174 32.57 -31.21 31.54
C GLY A 174 31.16 -31.59 32.01
N ARG A 175 30.13 -30.88 31.52
CA ARG A 175 28.72 -31.13 31.90
C ARG A 175 27.98 -32.07 30.95
N ILE A 176 28.67 -32.61 29.94
CA ILE A 176 28.22 -33.68 29.05
C ILE A 176 29.43 -34.54 28.68
#